data_AF-A0A530ZNY6-F1
#
_entry.id   AF-A0A530ZNY6-F1
#
_cell.length_a   1.000
_cell.length_b   1.000
_cell.length_c   1.000
_cell.angle_alpha   90.00
_cell.angle_beta   90.00
_cell.angle_gamma   90.00
#
_symmetry.space_group_name_H-M   'P 1'
#
loop_
_entity.id
_entity.type
_entity.pdbx_description
1 polymer ?
#
loop_
_entity_poly.entity_id
_entity_poly.type
_entity_poly.pdbx_seq_one_letter_code
_entity_poly.pdbx_strand_id
1 'polypeptide(L)'
;VQILDEAIEAAVSLSHRYIPARQLPDKAVSLLDTACARVAISQHATPAEVEDIMRRRQALEVERGIIGREAAIGIDVADRQARVETGLAETELTLTAAQERWDREKALVGEILELRARLRGEG
;
A
#
# COMPACT_ATOMS: atom_id res chain seq x y z
N VAL A 1 9.18 12.75 -7.85
CA VAL A 1 7.71 12.79 -7.94
C VAL A 1 7.34 13.63 -9.14
N GLN A 2 6.46 13.15 -10.03
CA GLN A 2 5.93 13.96 -11.12
C GLN A 2 4.71 14.73 -10.61
N ILE A 3 4.63 16.02 -10.94
CA ILE A 3 3.53 16.90 -10.54
C ILE A 3 2.67 17.14 -11.78
N LEU A 4 1.36 16.97 -11.63
CA LEU A 4 0.36 17.25 -12.66
C LEU A 4 -0.02 18.74 -12.59
N ASP A 5 -0.35 19.37 -13.72
CA ASP A 5 -0.78 20.78 -13.74
C ASP A 5 -2.04 20.98 -12.88
N GLU A 6 -2.96 20.02 -12.91
CA GLU A 6 -4.16 20.02 -12.07
C GLU A 6 -3.83 19.98 -10.57
N ALA A 7 -2.68 19.38 -10.20
CA ALA A 7 -2.22 19.38 -8.81
C ALA A 7 -1.71 20.77 -8.39
N ILE A 8 -1.11 21.53 -9.31
CA ILE A 8 -0.68 22.92 -9.06
C ILE A 8 -1.91 23.81 -8.88
N GLU A 9 -2.89 23.72 -9.79
CA GLU A 9 -4.14 24.47 -9.71
C GLU A 9 -4.90 24.17 -8.41
N ALA A 10 -5.01 22.88 -8.05
CA ALA A 10 -5.65 22.45 -6.81
C ALA A 10 -4.90 22.96 -5.57
N ALA A 11 -3.57 22.92 -5.56
CA ALA A 11 -2.76 23.43 -4.45
C ALA A 11 -3.01 24.93 -4.22
N VAL A 12 -3.09 25.73 -5.29
CA VAL A 12 -3.40 27.16 -5.20
C VAL A 12 -4.83 27.38 -4.70
N SER A 13 -5.82 26.74 -5.32
CA SER A 13 -7.25 26.92 -4.99
C SER A 13 -7.57 26.50 -3.55
N LEU A 14 -7.11 25.32 -3.13
CA LEU A 14 -7.39 24.77 -1.80
C LEU A 14 -6.62 25.52 -0.71
N SER A 15 -5.34 25.83 -0.92
CA SER A 15 -4.59 26.61 0.08
C SER A 15 -5.14 28.02 0.22
N HIS A 16 -5.59 28.66 -0.88
CA HIS A 16 -6.26 29.95 -0.84
C HIS A 16 -7.49 29.91 0.06
N ARG A 17 -8.36 28.91 -0.15
CA ARG A 17 -9.64 28.78 0.56
C ARG A 17 -9.52 28.35 2.03
N TYR A 18 -8.61 27.41 2.34
CA TYR A 18 -8.61 26.72 3.64
C TYR A 18 -7.42 27.05 4.55
N ILE A 19 -6.41 27.78 4.07
CA ILE A 19 -5.25 28.20 4.88
C ILE A 19 -5.17 29.74 4.90
N PRO A 20 -6.08 30.42 5.62
CA PRO A 20 -6.16 31.89 5.62
C PRO A 20 -5.00 32.55 6.40
N ALA A 21 -4.36 31.84 7.33
CA ALA A 21 -3.28 32.34 8.16
C ALA A 21 -1.94 32.52 7.42
N ARG A 22 -1.85 32.09 6.14
CA ARG A 22 -0.64 32.19 5.30
C ARG A 22 -0.97 32.81 3.96
N GLN A 23 0.06 33.38 3.31
CA GLN A 23 -0.06 34.06 2.02
C GLN A 23 0.35 33.15 0.85
N LEU A 24 -0.24 33.41 -0.32
CA LEU A 24 0.29 32.85 -1.57
C LEU A 24 1.56 33.61 -1.97
N PRO A 25 2.52 32.96 -2.66
CA PRO A 25 2.49 31.57 -3.13
C PRO A 25 2.92 30.53 -2.07
N ASP A 26 3.53 30.97 -0.96
CA ASP A 26 4.18 30.13 0.07
C ASP A 26 3.29 28.95 0.56
N LYS A 27 2.02 29.22 0.87
CA LYS A 27 1.10 28.16 1.34
C LYS A 27 0.77 27.10 0.29
N ALA A 28 0.73 27.47 -0.99
CA ALA A 28 0.46 26.52 -2.06
C ALA A 28 1.67 25.63 -2.30
N VAL A 29 2.88 26.21 -2.30
CA VAL A 29 4.14 25.47 -2.41
C VAL A 29 4.27 24.49 -1.24
N SER A 30 4.06 24.93 0.00
CA SER A 30 4.15 24.06 1.18
C SER A 30 3.14 22.91 1.15
N LEU A 31 1.91 23.16 0.70
CA LEU A 31 0.89 22.13 0.54
C LEU A 31 1.31 21.10 -0.52
N LEU A 32 1.81 21.58 -1.66
CA LEU A 32 2.29 20.75 -2.74
C LEU A 32 3.50 19.89 -2.33
N ASP A 33 4.46 20.47 -1.61
CA ASP A 33 5.62 19.76 -1.08
C ASP A 33 5.21 18.64 -0.12
N THR A 34 4.26 18.92 0.77
CA THR A 34 3.72 17.92 1.71
C THR A 34 3.03 16.78 0.96
N ALA A 35 2.24 17.11 -0.06
CA ALA A 35 1.58 16.11 -0.89
C ALA A 35 2.60 15.27 -1.67
N CYS A 36 3.64 15.88 -2.24
CA CYS A 36 4.71 15.20 -2.95
C CYS A 36 5.50 14.27 -2.02
N ALA A 37 5.83 14.73 -0.81
CA ALA A 37 6.50 13.91 0.20
C ALA A 37 5.64 12.68 0.54
N ARG A 38 4.33 12.85 0.73
CA ARG A 38 3.41 11.74 1.00
C ARG A 38 3.36 10.72 -0.14
N VAL A 39 3.33 11.20 -1.39
CA VAL A 39 3.36 10.33 -2.58
C VAL A 39 4.69 9.57 -2.69
N ALA A 40 5.82 10.25 -2.41
CA ALA A 40 7.13 9.59 -2.41
C ALA A 40 7.20 8.48 -1.36
N ILE A 41 6.70 8.73 -0.15
CA ILE A 41 6.65 7.73 0.93
C ILE A 41 5.75 6.55 0.52
N SER A 42 4.56 6.82 -0.04
CA SER A 42 3.62 5.76 -0.41
C SER A 42 4.12 4.88 -1.57
N GLN A 43 5.01 5.38 -2.44
CA GLN A 43 5.62 4.58 -3.51
C GLN A 43 6.54 3.47 -2.98
N HIS A 44 7.05 3.62 -1.76
CA HIS A 44 7.88 2.62 -1.10
C HIS A 44 7.12 1.79 -0.04
N ALA A 45 5.86 2.12 0.21
CA ALA A 45 5.03 1.40 1.16
C ALA A 45 4.46 0.11 0.55
N THR A 46 4.26 -0.89 1.41
CA THR A 46 3.51 -2.10 1.04
C THR A 46 2.07 -1.70 0.69
N PRO A 47 1.47 -2.22 -0.39
CA PRO A 47 0.08 -1.92 -0.72
C PRO A 47 -0.86 -2.38 0.39
N ALA A 48 -1.88 -1.57 0.68
CA ALA A 48 -2.87 -1.89 1.72
C ALA A 48 -3.54 -3.27 1.52
N GLU A 49 -3.78 -3.65 0.26
CA GLU A 49 -4.30 -4.97 -0.10
C GLU A 49 -3.39 -6.11 0.40
N VAL A 50 -2.08 -5.98 0.21
CA VAL A 50 -1.09 -6.97 0.68
C VAL A 50 -1.05 -6.99 2.21
N GLU A 51 -1.05 -5.82 2.85
CA GLU A 51 -1.08 -5.73 4.33
C GLU A 51 -2.34 -6.36 4.94
N ASP A 52 -3.50 -6.20 4.30
CA ASP A 52 -4.77 -6.79 4.73
C ASP A 52 -4.73 -8.31 4.64
N ILE A 53 -4.20 -8.87 3.53
CA ILE A 53 -4.03 -10.32 3.35
C ILE A 53 -3.06 -10.87 4.42
N MET A 54 -1.92 -10.20 4.64
CA MET A 54 -0.95 -10.60 5.66
C MET A 54 -1.57 -10.61 7.06
N ARG A 55 -2.35 -9.58 7.42
CA ARG A 55 -3.06 -9.54 8.71
C ARG A 55 -4.08 -10.66 8.85
N ARG A 56 -4.82 -10.99 7.80
CA ARG A 56 -5.77 -12.10 7.80
C ARG A 56 -5.06 -13.45 7.99
N ARG A 57 -3.96 -13.67 7.28
CA ARG A 57 -3.12 -14.87 7.41
C ARG A 57 -2.57 -15.01 8.82
N GLN A 58 -2.06 -13.93 9.41
CA GLN A 58 -1.56 -13.92 10.78
C GLN A 58 -2.66 -14.31 11.79
N ALA A 59 -3.89 -13.79 11.64
CA ALA A 59 -5.00 -14.16 12.50
C ALA A 59 -5.32 -15.66 12.41
N LEU A 60 -5.29 -16.24 11.21
CA LEU A 60 -5.48 -17.67 10.99
C LEU A 60 -4.34 -18.52 11.59
N GLU A 61 -3.09 -18.05 11.52
CA GLU A 61 -1.95 -18.74 12.14
C GLU A 61 -2.07 -18.76 13.68
N VAL A 62 -2.53 -17.66 14.28
CA VAL A 62 -2.81 -17.60 15.71
C VAL A 62 -3.92 -18.58 16.07
N GLU A 63 -5.01 -18.60 15.30
CA GLU A 63 -6.13 -19.53 15.51
C GLU A 63 -5.68 -20.99 15.39
N ARG A 64 -4.85 -21.33 14.39
CA ARG A 64 -4.26 -22.66 14.24
C ARG A 64 -3.48 -23.07 15.49
N GLY A 65 -2.74 -22.14 16.09
CA GLY A 65 -2.02 -22.38 17.34
C GLY A 65 -2.95 -22.60 18.54
N ILE A 66 -4.09 -21.91 18.60
CA ILE A 66 -5.13 -22.13 19.63
C ILE A 66 -5.73 -23.52 19.46
N ILE A 67 -6.16 -23.86 18.25
CA ILE A 67 -6.71 -25.18 17.88
C ILE A 67 -5.77 -26.30 18.29
N GLY A 68 -4.47 -26.17 18.03
CA GLY A 68 -3.48 -27.18 18.42
C GLY A 68 -3.41 -27.42 19.94
N ARG A 69 -3.56 -26.36 20.75
CA ARG A 69 -3.61 -26.49 22.22
C ARG A 69 -4.93 -27.11 22.70
N GLU A 70 -6.05 -26.75 22.07
CA GLU A 70 -7.37 -27.32 22.39
C GLU A 70 -7.46 -28.80 22.03
N ALA A 71 -6.93 -29.20 20.87
CA ALA A 71 -6.82 -30.60 20.47
C ALA A 71 -6.01 -31.42 21.47
N ALA A 72 -4.91 -30.86 22.01
CA ALA A 72 -4.04 -31.53 22.97
C ALA A 72 -4.74 -31.84 24.31
N ILE A 73 -5.81 -31.11 24.65
CA ILE A 73 -6.63 -31.36 25.86
C ILE A 73 -7.94 -32.10 25.55
N GLY A 74 -8.11 -32.61 24.32
CA GLY A 74 -9.23 -33.45 23.92
C GLY A 74 -10.49 -32.71 23.49
N ILE A 75 -10.41 -31.41 23.17
CA ILE A 75 -11.52 -30.67 22.56
C ILE A 75 -11.66 -31.08 21.09
N ASP A 76 -12.89 -31.33 20.64
CA ASP A 76 -13.16 -31.55 19.23
C ASP A 76 -13.02 -30.24 18.43
N VAL A 77 -12.07 -30.25 17.49
CA VAL A 77 -11.69 -29.09 16.68
C VAL A 77 -11.67 -29.39 15.19
N ALA A 78 -12.06 -30.60 14.76
CA ALA A 78 -11.82 -31.08 13.40
C ALA A 78 -12.38 -30.11 12.32
N ASP A 79 -13.63 -29.69 12.47
CA ASP A 79 -14.27 -28.76 11.54
C ASP A 79 -13.63 -27.37 11.55
N ARG A 80 -13.17 -26.90 12.72
CA ARG A 80 -12.55 -25.58 12.86
C ARG A 80 -11.15 -25.59 12.25
N GLN A 81 -10.40 -26.66 12.48
CA GLN A 81 -9.08 -26.89 11.90
C GLN A 81 -9.16 -26.93 10.38
N ALA A 82 -10.11 -27.70 9.81
CA ALA A 82 -10.29 -27.77 8.36
C ALA A 82 -10.58 -26.40 7.72
N ARG A 83 -11.42 -25.58 8.36
CA ARG A 83 -11.70 -24.20 7.90
C ARG A 83 -10.46 -23.30 7.95
N VAL A 84 -9.69 -23.38 9.03
CA VAL A 84 -8.48 -22.57 9.19
C VAL A 84 -7.40 -22.96 8.18
N GLU A 85 -7.17 -24.25 7.97
CA GLU A 85 -6.21 -24.72 6.95
C GLU A 85 -6.63 -24.33 5.54
N THR A 86 -7.93 -24.41 5.22
CA THR A 86 -8.47 -23.92 3.94
C THR A 86 -8.22 -22.42 3.79
N GLY A 87 -8.53 -21.63 4.82
CA GLY A 87 -8.28 -20.18 4.81
C GLY A 87 -6.80 -19.82 4.71
N LEU A 88 -5.91 -20.59 5.32
CA LEU A 88 -4.46 -20.40 5.20
C LEU A 88 -3.99 -20.66 3.76
N ALA A 89 -4.48 -21.72 3.12
CA ALA A 89 -4.16 -22.02 1.73
C ALA A 89 -4.68 -20.92 0.77
N GLU A 90 -5.91 -20.44 0.97
CA GLU A 90 -6.48 -19.34 0.20
C GLU A 90 -5.70 -18.03 0.38
N THR A 91 -5.34 -17.69 1.62
CA THR A 91 -4.57 -16.47 1.90
C THR A 91 -3.14 -16.55 1.36
N GLU A 92 -2.50 -17.73 1.34
CA GLU A 92 -1.19 -17.92 0.72
C GLU A 92 -1.23 -17.70 -0.81
N LEU A 93 -2.23 -18.30 -1.49
CA LEU A 93 -2.42 -18.14 -2.93
C LEU A 93 -2.67 -16.67 -3.30
N THR A 94 -3.57 -16.01 -2.58
CA THR A 94 -3.89 -14.59 -2.83
C THR A 94 -2.73 -13.67 -2.51
N LEU A 95 -1.98 -13.93 -1.43
CA LEU A 95 -0.79 -13.17 -1.09
C LEU A 95 0.28 -13.27 -2.18
N THR A 96 0.52 -14.48 -2.68
CA THR A 96 1.48 -14.73 -3.76
C THR A 96 1.11 -13.95 -5.01
N ALA A 97 -0.16 -14.04 -5.43
CA ALA A 97 -0.65 -13.33 -6.62
C ALA A 97 -0.57 -11.79 -6.46
N ALA A 98 -0.92 -11.27 -5.28
CA ALA A 98 -0.84 -9.84 -4.99
C ALA A 98 0.62 -9.34 -4.97
N GLN A 99 1.53 -10.13 -4.40
CA GLN A 99 2.96 -9.82 -4.35
C GLN A 99 3.57 -9.79 -5.75
N GLU A 100 3.29 -10.81 -6.57
CA GLU A 100 3.75 -10.84 -7.96
C GLU A 100 3.23 -9.64 -8.77
N ARG A 101 1.96 -9.28 -8.59
CA ARG A 101 1.38 -8.10 -9.25
C ARG A 101 2.11 -6.84 -8.81
N TRP A 102 2.34 -6.66 -7.52
CA TRP A 102 3.05 -5.50 -6.99
C TRP A 102 4.49 -5.42 -7.50
N ASP A 103 5.20 -6.55 -7.59
CA ASP A 103 6.56 -6.60 -8.13
C ASP A 103 6.60 -6.24 -9.62
N ARG A 104 5.62 -6.71 -10.42
CA ARG A 104 5.46 -6.28 -11.82
C ARG A 104 5.20 -4.78 -11.94
N GLU A 105 4.30 -4.23 -11.13
CA GLU A 105 3.98 -2.79 -11.14
C GLU A 105 5.21 -1.95 -10.76
N LYS A 106 5.97 -2.36 -9.74
CA LYS A 106 7.24 -1.69 -9.36
C LYS A 106 8.26 -1.70 -10.51
N ALA A 107 8.42 -2.83 -11.19
CA ALA A 107 9.34 -2.95 -12.33
C ALA A 107 8.94 -1.99 -13.46
N LEU A 108 7.66 -1.98 -13.85
CA LEU A 108 7.15 -1.08 -14.88
C LEU A 108 7.33 0.40 -14.52
N VAL A 109 7.07 0.77 -13.26
CA VAL A 109 7.31 2.13 -12.79
C VAL A 109 8.79 2.49 -12.88
N GLY A 110 9.70 1.57 -12.52
CA GLY A 110 11.14 1.72 -12.69
C GLY A 110 11.52 2.02 -14.15
N GLU A 111 11.06 1.19 -15.09
CA GLU A 111 11.30 1.36 -16.53
C GLU A 111 10.79 2.71 -17.05
N ILE A 112 9.59 3.12 -16.64
CA ILE A 112 9.01 4.42 -17.02
C ILE A 112 9.87 5.58 -16.50
N LEU A 113 10.34 5.51 -15.26
CA LEU A 113 11.17 6.55 -14.67
C LEU A 113 12.53 6.66 -15.37
N GLU A 114 13.16 5.53 -15.70
CA GLU A 114 14.41 5.48 -16.47
C GLU A 114 14.25 6.05 -17.88
N LEU A 115 13.20 5.63 -18.60
CA LEU A 115 12.91 6.13 -19.95
C LEU A 115 12.72 7.64 -19.95
N ARG A 116 11.98 8.16 -18.98
CA ARG A 116 11.76 9.61 -18.81
C ARG A 116 13.01 10.36 -18.40
N ALA A 117 13.92 9.74 -17.65
CA ALA A 117 15.20 10.35 -17.31
C ALA A 117 16.07 10.50 -18.56
N ARG A 118 16.15 9.46 -19.39
CA ARG A 118 16.84 9.49 -20.69
C ARG A 118 16.28 10.57 -21.62
N LEU A 119 14.97 10.58 -21.84
CA LEU A 119 14.31 11.54 -22.75
C LEU A 119 14.50 13.01 -22.31
N ARG A 120 14.66 13.26 -21.01
CA ARG A 120 14.94 14.61 -20.47
C ARG A 120 16.42 14.99 -20.50
N GLY A 121 17.32 14.02 -20.56
CA GLY A 121 18.76 14.26 -20.72
C GLY A 121 19.20 14.46 -22.18
N GLU A 122 18.33 14.15 -23.14
CA GLU A 122 18.56 14.35 -24.58
C GLU A 122 18.06 15.72 -25.11
N GLY A 123 17.63 16.63 -24.22
CA GLY A 123 17.23 18.02 -24.55
C GLY A 123 18.09 19.05 -23.85
#